data_AF-A0A6N7XDT1-F1
#
_entry.id   AF-A0A6N7XDT1-F1
#
_cell.length_a   1.000
_cell.length_b   1.000
_cell.length_c   1.000
_cell.angle_alpha   90.00
_cell.angle_beta   90.00
_cell.angle_gamma   90.00
#
_symmetry.space_group_name_H-M   'P 1'
#
loop_
_entity.id
_entity.type
_entity.pdbx_description
1 polymer ?
#
loop_
_entity_poly.entity_id
_entity_poly.type
_entity_poly.pdbx_seq_one_letter_code
_entity_poly.pdbx_strand_id
1 'polypeptide(L)'
;MKKIVSSLLLVIILLTSTLSFASMEDKLSKHWAKDLVDKEFLSYYFPYFAKDSFSKFEPNKEMSKKDFALSLASLFKNYDIEPTNSIVVDSILTRREAVELIGEKLVELENIIDKKEEIPFKDINTMDEESIELLVVLFNLKIIYGVSNTEFMPDGNLTQIESIIILQRLKGVLEEMRGIREVSFNVSGIVESYNNQESVIVKEDKDKVLVTITKEFPTPGYSLGVEKVVNGGGNYKIYLDIKPPKEGMMQMQVITYKTMTIEIPKEESMKPPYIFNVIGLESNLFRI
;
A
#
# COMPACT_ATOMS: atom_id res chain seq x y z
N MET A 1 36.03 19.53 -41.27
CA MET A 1 35.70 20.16 -39.98
C MET A 1 34.21 20.41 -39.79
N LYS A 2 33.51 21.17 -40.66
CA LYS A 2 32.06 21.47 -40.49
C LYS A 2 31.15 20.24 -40.32
N LYS A 3 31.39 19.14 -41.05
CA LYS A 3 30.58 17.91 -40.94
C LYS A 3 30.78 17.17 -39.59
N ILE A 4 32.01 17.12 -39.08
CA ILE A 4 32.34 16.46 -37.80
C ILE A 4 31.76 17.26 -36.63
N VAL A 5 31.84 18.60 -36.69
CA VAL A 5 31.23 19.48 -35.68
C VAL A 5 29.71 19.33 -35.68
N SER A 6 29.08 19.22 -36.86
CA SER A 6 27.63 19.00 -36.97
C SER A 6 27.19 17.64 -36.42
N SER A 7 27.96 16.58 -36.66
CA SER A 7 27.67 15.24 -36.12
C SER A 7 27.86 15.18 -34.61
N LEU A 8 28.87 15.86 -34.07
CA LEU A 8 29.12 15.95 -32.63
C LEU A 8 28.01 16.73 -31.91
N LEU A 9 27.51 17.82 -32.52
CA LEU A 9 26.39 18.59 -31.99
C LEU A 9 25.11 17.75 -31.87
N LEU A 10 24.86 16.90 -32.87
CA LEU A 10 23.67 16.04 -32.91
C LEU A 10 23.72 14.94 -31.84
N VAL A 11 24.91 14.38 -31.60
CA VAL A 11 25.15 13.42 -30.50
C VAL A 11 25.01 14.10 -29.13
N ILE A 12 25.49 15.34 -28.97
CA ILE A 12 25.33 16.10 -27.72
C ILE A 12 23.86 16.38 -27.43
N ILE A 13 23.06 16.78 -28.43
CA ILE A 13 21.62 17.03 -28.27
C ILE A 13 20.89 15.75 -27.83
N LEU A 14 21.23 14.59 -28.41
CA LEU A 14 20.69 13.28 -28.03
C LEU A 14 21.13 12.81 -26.63
N LEU A 15 22.30 13.25 -26.14
CA LEU A 15 22.80 12.95 -24.80
C LEU A 15 22.22 13.89 -23.72
N THR A 16 21.78 15.09 -24.10
CA THR A 16 21.18 16.08 -23.17
C THR A 16 19.67 15.91 -22.97
N SER A 17 19.00 15.07 -23.76
CA SER A 17 17.58 14.74 -23.52
C SER A 17 17.47 13.69 -22.42
N THR A 18 17.84 14.05 -21.19
CA THR A 18 17.29 13.35 -20.03
C THR A 18 15.81 13.68 -20.01
N LEU A 19 14.96 12.78 -20.52
CA LEU A 19 13.53 12.83 -20.25
C LEU A 19 13.38 12.76 -18.73
N SER A 20 13.18 13.92 -18.11
CA SER A 20 12.87 14.01 -16.68
C SER A 20 11.46 13.47 -16.51
N PHE A 21 11.33 12.15 -16.37
CA PHE A 21 10.08 11.53 -16.01
C PHE A 21 9.72 12.01 -14.61
N ALA A 22 8.60 12.74 -14.49
CA ALA A 22 8.12 13.20 -13.20
C ALA A 22 7.77 11.97 -12.36
N SER A 23 8.51 11.78 -11.28
CA SER A 23 8.24 10.76 -10.27
C SER A 23 6.86 10.97 -9.64
N MET A 24 6.33 9.96 -8.95
CA MET A 24 5.09 10.10 -8.18
C MET A 24 5.19 11.30 -7.21
N GLU A 25 6.35 11.45 -6.58
CA GLU A 25 6.65 12.52 -5.63
C GLU A 25 6.58 13.90 -6.27
N ASP A 26 7.08 14.05 -7.50
CA ASP A 26 7.00 15.31 -8.26
C ASP A 26 5.54 15.68 -8.55
N LYS A 27 4.76 14.71 -9.00
CA LYS A 27 3.33 14.88 -9.34
C LYS A 27 2.46 15.20 -8.14
N LEU A 28 2.86 14.76 -6.95
CA LEU A 28 2.16 15.02 -5.69
C LEU A 28 2.76 16.16 -4.87
N SER A 29 3.89 16.75 -5.28
CA SER A 29 4.68 17.70 -4.46
C SER A 29 3.89 18.86 -3.85
N LYS A 30 2.85 19.36 -4.53
CA LYS A 30 1.92 20.42 -4.08
C LYS A 30 0.47 19.96 -3.97
N HIS A 31 0.24 18.66 -4.05
CA HIS A 31 -1.09 18.07 -4.03
C HIS A 31 -1.52 17.83 -2.57
N TRP A 32 -2.80 18.05 -2.26
CA TRP A 32 -3.34 17.87 -0.90
C TRP A 32 -3.18 16.43 -0.38
N ALA A 33 -3.12 15.47 -1.29
CA ALA A 33 -2.97 14.05 -0.97
C ALA A 33 -1.53 13.54 -0.89
N LYS A 34 -0.51 14.43 -0.92
CA LYS A 34 0.90 14.03 -0.97
C LYS A 34 1.27 12.99 0.09
N ASP A 35 0.84 13.22 1.33
CA ASP A 35 1.18 12.38 2.48
C ASP A 35 0.10 11.32 2.77
N LEU A 36 -0.91 11.22 1.89
CA LEU A 36 -2.01 10.27 2.03
C LEU A 36 -1.86 9.05 1.13
N VAL A 37 -1.03 9.12 0.08
CA VAL A 37 -0.91 8.04 -0.91
C VAL A 37 0.35 7.24 -0.67
N ASP A 38 0.16 5.94 -0.51
CA ASP A 38 1.22 4.96 -0.37
C ASP A 38 1.72 4.55 -1.77
N LYS A 39 3.02 4.73 -2.00
CA LYS A 39 3.66 4.46 -3.29
C LYS A 39 3.65 2.98 -3.65
N GLU A 40 3.81 2.09 -2.67
CA GLU A 40 3.81 0.65 -2.88
C GLU A 40 2.40 0.17 -3.24
N PHE A 41 1.39 0.68 -2.53
CA PHE A 41 -0.01 0.45 -2.83
C PHE A 41 -0.36 0.89 -4.25
N LEU A 42 0.00 2.13 -4.62
CA LEU A 42 -0.25 2.64 -5.97
C LEU A 42 0.43 1.76 -7.03
N SER A 43 1.69 1.40 -6.80
CA SER A 43 2.48 0.60 -7.73
C SER A 43 1.91 -0.81 -7.92
N TYR A 44 1.39 -1.40 -6.84
CA TYR A 44 0.86 -2.75 -6.85
C TYR A 44 -0.55 -2.83 -7.44
N TYR A 45 -1.47 -1.98 -6.99
CA TYR A 45 -2.89 -2.06 -7.39
C TYR A 45 -3.23 -1.22 -8.63
N PHE A 46 -2.40 -0.24 -8.99
CA PHE A 46 -2.58 0.59 -10.19
C PHE A 46 -1.34 0.52 -11.09
N PRO A 47 -0.92 -0.68 -11.52
CA PRO A 47 0.33 -0.85 -12.26
C PRO A 47 0.33 -0.09 -13.60
N TYR A 48 -0.84 0.20 -14.16
CA TYR A 48 -1.00 1.00 -15.37
C TYR A 48 -0.68 2.49 -15.17
N PHE A 49 -0.80 3.01 -13.94
CA PHE A 49 -0.31 4.33 -13.58
C PHE A 49 1.17 4.33 -13.27
N ALA A 50 1.68 3.30 -12.58
CA ALA A 50 3.08 3.24 -12.16
C ALA A 50 4.09 3.01 -13.29
N LYS A 51 3.63 2.43 -14.42
CA LYS A 51 4.45 2.26 -15.63
C LYS A 51 5.11 3.56 -16.08
N ASP A 52 6.31 3.41 -16.63
CA ASP A 52 7.12 4.50 -17.19
C ASP A 52 7.28 5.65 -16.19
N SER A 53 7.69 5.30 -14.96
CA SER A 53 7.91 6.23 -13.85
C SER A 53 6.71 7.12 -13.59
N PHE A 54 5.53 6.51 -13.42
CA PHE A 54 4.28 7.22 -13.14
C PHE A 54 3.79 8.16 -14.25
N SER A 55 4.28 8.05 -15.50
CA SER A 55 3.98 9.03 -16.56
C SER A 55 2.48 9.25 -16.81
N LYS A 56 1.65 8.21 -16.67
CA LYS A 56 0.20 8.26 -16.88
C LYS A 56 -0.62 8.66 -15.65
N PHE A 57 0.02 8.73 -14.48
CA PHE A 57 -0.63 9.17 -13.26
C PHE A 57 -0.87 10.69 -13.32
N GLU A 58 -2.11 11.13 -13.25
CA GLU A 58 -2.49 12.54 -13.24
C GLU A 58 -3.49 12.73 -12.09
N PRO A 59 -3.03 13.13 -10.88
CA PRO A 59 -3.84 13.05 -9.65
C PRO A 59 -5.26 13.61 -9.76
N ASN A 60 -5.42 14.76 -10.41
CA ASN A 60 -6.70 15.47 -10.56
C ASN A 60 -7.50 15.07 -11.80
N LYS A 61 -6.97 14.18 -12.64
CA LYS A 61 -7.69 13.69 -13.82
C LYS A 61 -8.76 12.71 -13.38
N GLU A 62 -9.83 12.61 -14.15
CA GLU A 62 -10.91 11.66 -13.90
C GLU A 62 -10.41 10.21 -13.99
N MET A 63 -10.98 9.36 -13.14
CA MET A 63 -10.73 7.92 -13.13
C MET A 63 -11.62 7.21 -14.15
N SER A 64 -11.05 6.27 -14.93
CA SER A 64 -11.85 5.35 -15.75
C SER A 64 -12.48 4.29 -14.84
N LYS A 65 -13.77 4.00 -15.06
CA LYS A 65 -14.50 2.92 -14.40
C LYS A 65 -13.82 1.57 -14.59
N LYS A 66 -13.28 1.32 -15.80
CA LYS A 66 -12.55 0.09 -16.13
C LYS A 66 -11.26 -0.03 -15.32
N ASP A 67 -10.46 1.02 -15.28
CA ASP A 67 -9.19 1.05 -14.55
C ASP A 67 -9.44 0.85 -13.03
N PHE A 68 -10.45 1.54 -12.48
CA PHE A 68 -10.87 1.36 -11.11
C PHE A 68 -11.31 -0.07 -10.80
N ALA A 69 -12.16 -0.65 -11.64
CA ALA A 69 -12.64 -2.02 -11.46
C ALA A 69 -11.49 -3.05 -11.51
N LEU A 70 -10.49 -2.85 -12.37
CA LEU A 70 -9.29 -3.69 -12.41
C LEU A 70 -8.47 -3.61 -11.12
N SER A 71 -8.31 -2.40 -10.57
CA SER A 71 -7.62 -2.19 -9.30
C SER A 71 -8.39 -2.77 -8.12
N LEU A 72 -9.71 -2.60 -8.10
CA LEU A 72 -10.60 -3.18 -7.09
C LEU A 72 -10.56 -4.71 -7.13
N ALA A 73 -10.64 -5.32 -8.32
CA ALA A 73 -10.53 -6.77 -8.49
C ALA A 73 -9.17 -7.30 -8.05
N SER A 74 -8.09 -6.57 -8.34
CA SER A 74 -6.74 -6.91 -7.88
C SER A 74 -6.64 -6.86 -6.35
N LEU A 75 -7.27 -5.86 -5.73
CA LEU A 75 -7.37 -5.76 -4.27
C LEU A 75 -8.15 -6.94 -3.70
N PHE A 76 -9.39 -7.17 -4.14
CA PHE A 76 -10.22 -8.28 -3.66
C PHE A 76 -9.56 -9.65 -3.82
N LYS A 77 -8.86 -9.89 -4.93
CA LYS A 77 -8.09 -11.11 -5.13
C LYS A 77 -7.04 -11.36 -4.04
N ASN A 78 -6.34 -10.32 -3.56
CA ASN A 78 -5.38 -10.45 -2.45
C ASN A 78 -6.04 -10.83 -1.11
N TYR A 79 -7.36 -10.65 -1.04
CA TYR A 79 -8.19 -10.98 0.11
C TYR A 79 -9.14 -12.15 -0.18
N ASP A 80 -8.81 -13.01 -1.15
CA ASP A 80 -9.59 -14.20 -1.53
C ASP A 80 -11.09 -13.91 -1.76
N ILE A 81 -11.39 -12.68 -2.19
CA ILE A 81 -12.73 -12.22 -2.54
C ILE A 81 -12.83 -12.33 -4.06
N GLU A 82 -13.82 -13.09 -4.53
CA GLU A 82 -14.07 -13.21 -5.96
C GLU A 82 -14.59 -11.88 -6.53
N PRO A 83 -13.96 -11.35 -7.61
CA PRO A 83 -14.42 -10.12 -8.23
C PRO A 83 -15.80 -10.31 -8.86
N THR A 84 -16.59 -9.24 -8.94
CA THR A 84 -17.87 -9.28 -9.64
C THR A 84 -17.66 -9.55 -11.13
N ASN A 85 -18.31 -10.57 -11.68
CA ASN A 85 -18.34 -10.85 -13.11
C ASN A 85 -19.31 -9.91 -13.84
N SER A 86 -19.01 -8.61 -13.86
CA SER A 86 -19.77 -7.64 -14.64
C SER A 86 -18.93 -7.10 -15.80
N ILE A 87 -19.53 -7.00 -16.98
CA ILE A 87 -18.91 -6.34 -18.13
C ILE A 87 -18.84 -4.85 -17.80
N VAL A 88 -17.64 -4.36 -17.45
CA VAL A 88 -17.43 -2.95 -17.15
C VAL A 88 -17.32 -2.18 -18.46
N VAL A 89 -18.34 -1.39 -18.78
CA VAL A 89 -18.28 -0.41 -19.86
C VAL A 89 -17.24 0.65 -19.49
N ASP A 90 -16.34 0.95 -20.42
CA ASP A 90 -15.32 1.97 -20.23
C ASP A 90 -15.97 3.36 -20.29
N SER A 91 -16.16 3.96 -19.13
CA SER A 91 -16.69 5.29 -18.90
C SER A 91 -15.89 5.98 -17.80
N ILE A 92 -16.15 7.27 -17.59
CA ILE A 92 -15.66 7.96 -16.40
C ILE A 92 -16.40 7.40 -15.18
N LEU A 93 -15.68 7.19 -14.08
CA LEU A 93 -16.21 6.68 -12.83
C LEU A 93 -16.87 7.81 -12.04
N THR A 94 -18.16 7.65 -11.76
CA THR A 94 -18.88 8.51 -10.81
C THR A 94 -18.73 8.02 -9.37
N ARG A 95 -19.05 8.89 -8.42
CA ARG A 95 -19.02 8.57 -6.99
C ARG A 95 -20.06 7.53 -6.60
N ARG A 96 -21.25 7.59 -7.20
CA ARG A 96 -22.30 6.57 -7.07
C ARG A 96 -21.82 5.20 -7.54
N GLU A 97 -21.24 5.12 -8.73
CA GLU A 97 -20.75 3.85 -9.27
C GLU A 97 -19.63 3.24 -8.41
N ALA A 98 -18.77 4.06 -7.81
CA ALA A 98 -17.77 3.55 -6.87
C ALA A 98 -18.40 2.98 -5.59
N VAL A 99 -19.51 3.58 -5.11
CA VAL A 99 -20.28 3.06 -3.98
C VAL A 99 -20.85 1.69 -4.31
N GLU A 100 -21.52 1.57 -5.46
CA GLU A 100 -22.12 0.30 -5.92
C GLU A 100 -21.04 -0.80 -6.05
N LEU A 101 -19.96 -0.52 -6.78
CA LEU A 101 -18.88 -1.49 -7.05
C LEU A 101 -18.21 -2.03 -5.77
N ILE A 102 -18.02 -1.19 -4.76
CA ILE A 102 -17.40 -1.61 -3.49
C ILE A 102 -18.45 -2.21 -2.55
N GLY A 103 -19.57 -1.51 -2.39
CA GLY A 103 -20.59 -1.79 -1.39
C GLY A 103 -21.25 -3.15 -1.60
N GLU A 104 -21.64 -3.46 -2.85
CA GLU A 104 -22.25 -4.76 -3.20
C GLU A 104 -21.39 -5.92 -2.69
N LYS A 105 -20.06 -5.83 -2.89
CA LYS A 105 -19.14 -6.89 -2.44
C LYS A 105 -18.91 -6.91 -0.95
N LEU A 106 -18.85 -5.77 -0.28
CA LEU A 106 -18.67 -5.76 1.18
C LEU A 106 -19.88 -6.31 1.93
N VAL A 107 -21.10 -6.02 1.46
CA VAL A 107 -22.33 -6.54 2.07
C VAL A 107 -22.48 -8.05 1.87
N GLU A 108 -21.89 -8.63 0.82
CA GLU A 108 -21.80 -10.09 0.67
C GLU A 108 -20.87 -10.77 1.69
N LEU A 109 -19.83 -10.07 2.14
CA LEU A 109 -18.76 -10.65 2.98
C LEU A 109 -19.10 -10.71 4.46
N GLU A 110 -19.97 -9.82 4.91
CA GLU A 110 -20.41 -9.74 6.30
C GLU A 110 -21.90 -9.35 6.31
N ASN A 111 -22.64 -9.79 7.33
CA ASN A 111 -23.93 -9.19 7.66
C ASN A 111 -23.72 -7.78 8.29
N ILE A 112 -23.06 -6.84 7.58
CA ILE A 112 -22.66 -5.49 8.05
C ILE A 112 -23.86 -4.57 8.31
N ILE A 113 -25.07 -4.96 7.90
CA ILE A 113 -26.27 -4.11 7.81
C ILE A 113 -26.80 -3.62 9.19
N ASP A 114 -26.12 -3.91 10.29
CA ASP A 114 -26.51 -3.44 11.63
C ASP A 114 -25.95 -2.06 12.03
N LYS A 115 -25.07 -1.42 11.24
CA LYS A 115 -24.60 -0.05 11.52
C LYS A 115 -25.39 1.00 10.75
N LYS A 116 -26.62 1.28 11.19
CA LYS A 116 -27.51 2.33 10.67
C LYS A 116 -27.31 3.67 11.38
N GLU A 117 -26.09 4.21 11.34
CA GLU A 117 -25.92 5.63 11.67
C GLU A 117 -26.35 6.49 10.48
N GLU A 118 -27.12 7.55 10.74
CA GLU A 118 -27.52 8.52 9.73
C GLU A 118 -26.29 9.22 9.15
N ILE A 119 -26.24 9.35 7.83
CA ILE A 119 -25.18 10.09 7.12
C ILE A 119 -25.60 11.54 6.86
N PRO A 120 -24.66 12.51 6.85
CA PRO A 120 -24.98 13.94 6.85
C PRO A 120 -25.30 14.53 5.47
N PHE A 121 -25.35 13.71 4.43
CA PHE A 121 -25.44 14.18 3.04
C PHE A 121 -26.87 14.51 2.63
N LYS A 122 -27.06 15.69 2.06
CA LYS A 122 -28.39 16.21 1.68
C LYS A 122 -28.76 15.97 0.22
N ASP A 123 -27.77 15.68 -0.61
CA ASP A 123 -27.84 15.58 -2.07
C ASP A 123 -27.88 14.14 -2.59
N ILE A 124 -28.04 13.15 -1.70
CA ILE A 124 -28.10 11.72 -2.04
C ILE A 124 -29.50 11.27 -2.47
N ASN A 125 -30.48 12.16 -2.47
CA ASN A 125 -31.85 11.86 -2.91
C ASN A 125 -31.96 11.55 -4.41
N THR A 126 -30.89 11.74 -5.19
CA THR A 126 -30.78 11.32 -6.59
C THR A 126 -30.36 9.86 -6.76
N MET A 127 -29.96 9.19 -5.66
CA MET A 127 -29.62 7.78 -5.59
C MET A 127 -30.86 6.95 -5.26
N ASP A 128 -30.91 5.69 -5.72
CA ASP A 128 -31.91 4.73 -5.25
C ASP A 128 -31.60 4.26 -3.81
N GLU A 129 -32.59 3.61 -3.20
CA GLU A 129 -32.54 3.18 -1.79
C GLU A 129 -31.38 2.21 -1.53
N GLU A 130 -31.14 1.25 -2.44
CA GLU A 130 -30.05 0.28 -2.33
C GLU A 130 -28.68 0.97 -2.35
N SER A 131 -28.46 1.88 -3.30
CA SER A 131 -27.23 2.67 -3.38
C SER A 131 -27.00 3.54 -2.15
N ILE A 132 -28.08 4.08 -1.55
CA ILE A 132 -28.00 4.85 -0.30
C ILE A 132 -27.56 3.93 0.86
N GLU A 133 -28.13 2.73 0.96
CA GLU A 133 -27.73 1.76 2.00
C GLU A 133 -26.25 1.38 1.87
N LEU A 134 -25.77 1.13 0.65
CA LEU A 134 -24.35 0.90 0.38
C LEU A 134 -23.49 2.09 0.79
N LEU A 135 -23.92 3.32 0.46
CA LEU A 135 -23.22 4.53 0.86
C LEU A 135 -23.11 4.67 2.39
N VAL A 136 -24.19 4.37 3.13
CA VAL A 136 -24.20 4.37 4.59
C VAL A 136 -23.14 3.42 5.13
N VAL A 137 -23.06 2.19 4.60
CA VAL A 137 -22.05 1.21 4.99
C VAL A 137 -20.63 1.74 4.73
N LEU A 138 -20.35 2.22 3.52
CA LEU A 138 -19.01 2.69 3.16
C LEU A 138 -18.58 3.94 3.95
N PHE A 139 -19.53 4.82 4.27
CA PHE A 139 -19.26 6.00 5.09
C PHE A 139 -18.94 5.61 6.53
N ASN A 140 -19.73 4.71 7.13
CA ASN A 140 -19.54 4.25 8.51
C ASN A 140 -18.24 3.45 8.67
N LEU A 141 -17.82 2.74 7.63
CA LEU A 141 -16.51 2.08 7.53
C LEU A 141 -15.36 3.04 7.19
N LYS A 142 -15.63 4.35 7.04
CA LYS A 142 -14.65 5.38 6.70
C LYS A 142 -13.91 5.11 5.38
N ILE A 143 -14.53 4.37 4.46
CA ILE A 143 -13.98 4.07 3.13
C ILE A 143 -14.16 5.30 2.23
N ILE A 144 -15.37 5.87 2.23
CA ILE A 144 -15.73 7.03 1.41
C ILE A 144 -16.25 8.18 2.27
N TYR A 145 -15.92 9.40 1.88
CA TYR A 145 -16.40 10.64 2.51
C TYR A 145 -17.07 11.52 1.46
N GLY A 146 -17.89 12.49 1.89
CA GLY A 146 -18.45 13.51 1.02
C GLY A 146 -17.39 14.47 0.47
N VAL A 147 -17.77 15.25 -0.55
CA VAL A 147 -16.97 16.36 -1.07
C VAL A 147 -16.99 17.57 -0.11
N SER A 148 -18.01 17.61 0.76
CA SER A 148 -18.08 18.51 1.90
C SER A 148 -18.73 17.80 3.10
N ASN A 149 -18.90 18.50 4.21
CA ASN A 149 -19.54 17.95 5.40
C ASN A 149 -21.03 17.61 5.20
N THR A 150 -21.67 18.13 4.14
CA THR A 150 -23.11 17.95 3.90
C THR A 150 -23.45 17.52 2.47
N GLU A 151 -22.44 17.34 1.61
CA GLU A 151 -22.64 16.99 0.20
C GLU A 151 -21.76 15.79 -0.18
N PHE A 152 -22.38 14.81 -0.82
CA PHE A 152 -21.71 13.63 -1.35
C PHE A 152 -21.39 13.76 -2.85
N MET A 153 -22.22 14.47 -3.61
CA MET A 153 -22.15 14.63 -5.06
C MET A 153 -22.20 13.29 -5.83
N PRO A 154 -23.33 12.55 -5.81
CA PRO A 154 -23.42 11.19 -6.36
C PRO A 154 -23.00 11.06 -7.83
N ASP A 155 -23.41 12.01 -8.66
CA ASP A 155 -23.15 12.04 -10.11
C ASP A 155 -21.82 12.75 -10.45
N GLY A 156 -21.09 13.17 -9.42
CA GLY A 156 -19.75 13.74 -9.56
C GLY A 156 -18.73 12.69 -9.98
N ASN A 157 -17.80 13.08 -10.84
CA ASN A 157 -16.70 12.21 -11.27
C ASN A 157 -15.66 12.08 -10.16
N LEU A 158 -15.12 10.87 -9.98
CA LEU A 158 -13.94 10.65 -9.14
C LEU A 158 -12.67 10.96 -9.91
N THR A 159 -11.76 11.67 -9.26
CA THR A 159 -10.40 11.83 -9.74
C THR A 159 -9.56 10.58 -9.43
N GLN A 160 -8.45 10.40 -10.15
CA GLN A 160 -7.53 9.29 -9.95
C GLN A 160 -7.08 9.20 -8.49
N ILE A 161 -6.73 10.33 -7.88
CA ILE A 161 -6.24 10.38 -6.49
C ILE A 161 -7.31 10.01 -5.47
N GLU A 162 -8.57 10.44 -5.67
CA GLU A 162 -9.67 10.09 -4.78
C GLU A 162 -9.95 8.59 -4.84
N SER A 163 -9.97 8.01 -6.03
CA SER A 163 -10.13 6.56 -6.24
C SER A 163 -9.03 5.74 -5.56
N ILE A 164 -7.76 6.18 -5.64
CA ILE A 164 -6.64 5.51 -4.97
C ILE A 164 -6.83 5.53 -3.45
N ILE A 165 -7.19 6.68 -2.89
CA ILE A 165 -7.41 6.83 -1.44
C ILE A 165 -8.58 5.96 -0.96
N ILE A 166 -9.67 5.91 -1.73
CA ILE A 166 -10.82 5.04 -1.43
C ILE A 166 -10.37 3.58 -1.37
N LEU A 167 -9.60 3.10 -2.34
CA LEU A 167 -9.11 1.72 -2.34
C LEU A 167 -8.07 1.45 -1.23
N GLN A 168 -7.25 2.42 -0.83
CA GLN A 168 -6.37 2.28 0.33
C GLN A 168 -7.16 2.11 1.64
N ARG A 169 -8.24 2.88 1.80
CA ARG A 169 -9.11 2.77 2.98
C ARG A 169 -9.86 1.45 2.99
N LEU A 170 -10.38 1.03 1.83
CA LEU A 170 -10.97 -0.29 1.66
C LEU A 170 -10.00 -1.40 2.06
N LYS A 171 -8.72 -1.32 1.63
CA LYS A 171 -7.68 -2.26 2.07
C LYS A 171 -7.58 -2.31 3.60
N GLY A 172 -7.55 -1.16 4.27
CA GLY A 172 -7.51 -1.11 5.74
C GLY A 172 -8.70 -1.80 6.40
N VAL A 173 -9.91 -1.61 5.85
CA VAL A 173 -11.12 -2.29 6.33
C VAL A 173 -11.06 -3.80 6.08
N LEU A 174 -10.64 -4.25 4.90
CA LEU A 174 -10.47 -5.67 4.60
C LEU A 174 -9.40 -6.32 5.50
N GLU A 175 -8.36 -5.56 5.87
CA GLU A 175 -7.38 -5.99 6.86
C GLU A 175 -8.02 -6.17 8.24
N GLU A 176 -8.77 -5.19 8.72
CA GLU A 176 -9.47 -5.26 10.00
C GLU A 176 -10.46 -6.44 10.04
N MET A 177 -11.26 -6.64 8.99
CA MET A 177 -12.22 -7.75 8.85
C MET A 177 -11.54 -9.12 8.91
N ARG A 178 -10.35 -9.25 8.30
CA ARG A 178 -9.52 -10.46 8.40
C ARG A 178 -8.84 -10.62 9.76
N GLY A 179 -9.07 -9.70 10.69
CA GLY A 179 -8.36 -9.64 11.95
C GLY A 179 -6.89 -9.32 11.79
N ILE A 180 -6.48 -8.71 10.67
CA ILE A 180 -5.12 -8.17 10.48
C ILE A 180 -4.97 -6.97 11.42
N ARG A 181 -4.22 -7.14 12.50
CA ARG A 181 -3.97 -6.11 13.53
C ARG A 181 -2.50 -5.84 13.66
N GLU A 182 -2.14 -4.57 13.87
CA GLU A 182 -0.81 -4.23 14.32
C GLU A 182 -0.60 -4.77 15.73
N VAL A 183 0.58 -5.32 15.98
CA VAL A 183 0.97 -5.95 17.24
C VAL A 183 2.10 -5.16 17.86
N SER A 184 2.01 -4.91 19.15
CA SER A 184 3.07 -4.26 19.92
C SER A 184 4.35 -5.10 19.89
N PHE A 185 5.50 -4.44 19.78
CA PHE A 185 6.80 -5.10 19.85
C PHE A 185 7.86 -4.21 20.50
N ASN A 186 8.90 -4.84 21.04
CA ASN A 186 10.11 -4.17 21.52
C ASN A 186 11.32 -4.68 20.75
N VAL A 187 12.31 -3.81 20.51
CA VAL A 187 13.60 -4.20 19.93
C VAL A 187 14.61 -4.39 21.07
N SER A 188 15.12 -5.61 21.25
CA SER A 188 16.08 -5.92 22.32
C SER A 188 17.49 -5.38 22.04
N GLY A 189 17.80 -5.12 20.78
CA GLY A 189 19.09 -4.60 20.33
C GLY A 189 19.40 -4.99 18.90
N ILE A 190 20.43 -4.34 18.33
CA ILE A 190 20.91 -4.58 16.97
C ILE A 190 22.42 -4.74 17.03
N VAL A 191 22.92 -5.83 16.47
CA VAL A 191 24.35 -6.15 16.41
C VAL A 191 24.78 -6.24 14.95
N GLU A 192 25.96 -5.70 14.64
CA GLU A 192 26.58 -5.79 13.31
C GLU A 192 27.68 -6.87 13.31
N SER A 193 27.77 -7.65 12.25
CA SER A 193 28.83 -8.63 12.03
C SER A 193 29.24 -8.72 10.55
N TYR A 194 30.37 -9.36 10.30
CA TYR A 194 30.96 -9.55 8.96
C TYR A 194 30.99 -11.02 8.52
N ASN A 195 30.46 -11.91 9.35
CA ASN A 195 30.44 -13.34 9.12
C ASN A 195 29.13 -13.91 9.68
N ASN A 196 28.08 -13.88 8.87
CA ASN A 196 26.77 -14.42 9.22
C ASN A 196 26.01 -14.77 7.92
N GLN A 197 24.74 -15.15 8.05
CA GLN A 197 23.85 -15.40 6.92
C GLN A 197 22.46 -14.81 7.18
N GLU A 198 21.78 -14.35 6.13
CA GLU A 198 20.37 -13.93 6.23
C GLU A 198 19.51 -15.05 6.82
N SER A 199 18.72 -14.71 7.83
CA SER A 199 17.92 -15.69 8.56
C SER A 199 16.81 -15.04 9.38
N VAL A 200 15.77 -15.82 9.63
CA VAL A 200 14.72 -15.51 10.60
C VAL A 200 14.63 -16.69 11.57
N ILE A 201 14.88 -16.43 12.85
CA ILE A 201 14.84 -17.45 13.90
C ILE A 201 13.74 -17.06 14.89
N VAL A 202 12.79 -17.96 15.10
CA VAL A 202 11.68 -17.77 16.03
C VAL A 202 11.94 -18.64 17.26
N LYS A 203 11.85 -18.03 18.45
CA LYS A 203 11.94 -18.72 19.74
C LYS A 203 10.77 -18.34 20.61
N GLU A 204 10.15 -19.33 21.23
CA GLU A 204 9.16 -19.09 22.27
C GLU A 204 9.87 -18.87 23.61
N ASP A 205 9.48 -17.81 24.30
CA ASP A 205 9.79 -17.59 25.71
C ASP A 205 8.50 -17.72 26.54
N LYS A 206 8.56 -17.51 27.86
CA LYS A 206 7.42 -17.73 28.77
C LYS A 206 6.22 -16.85 28.42
N ASP A 207 6.44 -15.56 28.26
CA ASP A 207 5.43 -14.51 28.07
C ASP A 207 5.52 -13.80 26.71
N LYS A 208 6.54 -14.12 25.90
CA LYS A 208 6.81 -13.47 24.62
C LYS A 208 7.28 -14.45 23.54
N VAL A 209 7.18 -14.01 22.29
CA VAL A 209 7.80 -14.63 21.13
C VAL A 209 8.98 -13.76 20.71
N LEU A 210 10.15 -14.38 20.59
CA LEU A 210 11.38 -13.73 20.15
C LEU A 210 11.61 -14.03 18.68
N VAL A 211 11.68 -12.99 17.85
CA VAL A 211 12.02 -13.13 16.43
C VAL A 211 13.35 -12.46 16.18
N THR A 212 14.37 -13.27 15.87
CA THR A 212 15.71 -12.80 15.52
C THR A 212 15.84 -12.75 14.00
N ILE A 213 16.07 -11.56 13.47
CA ILE A 213 16.17 -11.28 12.03
C ILE A 213 17.61 -10.89 11.73
N THR A 214 18.25 -11.59 10.80
CA THR A 214 19.55 -11.20 10.24
C THR A 214 19.36 -10.77 8.80
N LYS A 215 19.72 -9.52 8.48
CA LYS A 215 19.69 -8.95 7.12
C LYS A 215 21.11 -8.69 6.63
N GLU A 216 21.37 -9.05 5.37
CA GLU A 216 22.61 -8.74 4.65
C GLU A 216 22.54 -7.35 4.02
N PHE A 217 23.63 -6.62 4.09
CA PHE A 217 23.83 -5.34 3.44
C PHE A 217 25.12 -5.35 2.62
N PRO A 218 25.13 -4.71 1.45
CA PRO A 218 26.30 -4.73 0.55
C PRO A 218 27.51 -4.00 1.13
N THR A 219 27.28 -3.05 2.04
CA THR A 219 28.30 -2.26 2.73
C THR A 219 27.87 -1.93 4.16
N PRO A 220 28.80 -1.52 5.06
CA PRO A 220 28.45 -1.02 6.39
C PRO A 220 27.59 0.26 6.33
N GLY A 221 27.09 0.73 7.47
CA GLY A 221 26.46 2.05 7.60
C GLY A 221 24.98 2.15 7.22
N TYR A 222 24.36 1.06 6.78
CA TYR A 222 22.91 0.95 6.76
C TYR A 222 22.34 1.01 8.18
N SER A 223 21.14 1.58 8.32
CA SER A 223 20.34 1.44 9.54
C SER A 223 19.29 0.36 9.32
N LEU A 224 19.05 -0.44 10.35
CA LEU A 224 18.00 -1.46 10.39
C LEU A 224 17.06 -1.14 11.56
N GLY A 225 15.77 -1.25 11.33
CA GLY A 225 14.73 -1.14 12.35
C GLY A 225 13.50 -1.94 11.94
N VAL A 226 12.45 -1.90 12.76
CA VAL A 226 11.12 -2.40 12.42
C VAL A 226 10.17 -1.22 12.39
N GLU A 227 9.46 -1.05 11.29
CA GLU A 227 8.41 -0.05 11.15
C GLU A 227 7.16 -0.50 11.90
N LYS A 228 6.68 -1.72 11.61
CA LYS A 228 5.51 -2.32 12.22
C LYS A 228 5.51 -3.84 12.11
N VAL A 229 4.77 -4.48 13.01
CA VAL A 229 4.46 -5.91 12.96
C VAL A 229 2.94 -6.05 12.87
N VAL A 230 2.46 -6.79 11.88
CA VAL A 230 1.03 -7.07 11.72
C VAL A 230 0.77 -8.56 11.79
N ASN A 231 -0.37 -8.92 12.36
CA ASN A 231 -0.84 -10.28 12.51
C ASN A 231 -2.19 -10.39 11.82
N GLY A 232 -2.31 -11.23 10.79
CA GLY A 232 -3.62 -11.73 10.37
C GLY A 232 -3.59 -12.83 9.33
N GLY A 233 -4.68 -13.60 9.28
CA GLY A 233 -4.77 -14.81 8.46
C GLY A 233 -3.82 -15.94 8.89
N GLY A 234 -3.52 -16.04 10.19
CA GLY A 234 -2.66 -17.11 10.72
C GLY A 234 -1.15 -16.89 10.59
N ASN A 235 -0.72 -15.75 10.04
CA ASN A 235 0.69 -15.40 9.87
C ASN A 235 0.98 -13.97 10.35
N TYR A 236 2.24 -13.71 10.69
CA TYR A 236 2.76 -12.38 10.98
C TYR A 236 3.52 -11.83 9.78
N LYS A 237 3.43 -10.53 9.56
CA LYS A 237 4.31 -9.80 8.65
C LYS A 237 5.08 -8.75 9.44
N ILE A 238 6.40 -8.73 9.27
CA ILE A 238 7.30 -7.75 9.87
C ILE A 238 7.80 -6.84 8.76
N TYR A 239 7.55 -5.54 8.87
CA TYR A 239 8.01 -4.54 7.92
C TYR A 239 9.28 -3.88 8.46
N LEU A 240 10.39 -4.03 7.74
CA LEU A 240 11.68 -3.46 8.15
C LEU A 240 11.80 -1.99 7.72
N ASP A 241 12.27 -1.13 8.63
CA ASP A 241 12.73 0.24 8.30
C ASP A 241 14.23 0.18 7.99
N ILE A 242 14.58 0.28 6.70
CA ILE A 242 15.97 0.21 6.23
C ILE A 242 16.34 1.56 5.63
N LYS A 243 17.40 2.18 6.17
CA LYS A 243 17.92 3.45 5.66
C LYS A 243 19.34 3.26 5.13
N PRO A 244 19.62 3.62 3.87
CA PRO A 244 20.98 3.56 3.35
C PRO A 244 21.89 4.55 4.09
N PRO A 245 23.22 4.34 4.01
CA PRO A 245 24.17 5.31 4.51
C PRO A 245 24.04 6.66 3.79
N LYS A 246 24.46 7.74 4.45
CA LYS A 246 24.43 9.08 3.86
C LYS A 246 25.25 9.14 2.58
N GLU A 247 24.74 9.83 1.57
CA GLU A 247 25.44 10.05 0.32
C GLU A 247 26.84 10.66 0.54
N GLY A 248 27.82 10.18 -0.21
CA GLY A 248 29.21 10.62 -0.11
C GLY A 248 29.98 10.09 1.10
N MET A 249 29.35 9.28 1.97
CA MET A 249 30.08 8.60 3.06
C MET A 249 31.04 7.57 2.47
N MET A 250 32.33 7.65 2.83
CA MET A 250 33.30 6.62 2.47
C MET A 250 33.00 5.35 3.27
N GLN A 251 32.84 4.23 2.57
CA GLN A 251 32.50 2.95 3.17
C GLN A 251 33.48 1.86 2.75
N MET A 252 33.76 0.95 3.69
CA MET A 252 34.47 -0.28 3.36
C MET A 252 33.60 -1.10 2.39
N GLN A 253 34.24 -1.64 1.36
CA GLN A 253 33.58 -2.48 0.34
C GLN A 253 33.53 -3.93 0.84
N VAL A 254 32.78 -4.16 1.91
CA VAL A 254 32.61 -5.47 2.54
C VAL A 254 31.15 -5.67 2.90
N ILE A 255 30.66 -6.90 2.70
CA ILE A 255 29.31 -7.30 3.09
C ILE A 255 29.20 -7.23 4.62
N THR A 256 28.08 -6.71 5.11
CA THR A 256 27.76 -6.67 6.54
C THR A 256 26.42 -7.32 6.82
N TYR A 257 26.29 -7.87 8.02
CA TYR A 257 25.06 -8.44 8.51
C TYR A 257 24.62 -7.67 9.75
N LYS A 258 23.35 -7.28 9.81
CA LYS A 258 22.76 -6.77 11.05
C LYS A 258 21.75 -7.75 11.56
N THR A 259 21.93 -8.16 12.81
CA THR A 259 21.04 -9.05 13.52
C THR A 259 20.28 -8.25 14.56
N MET A 260 18.95 -8.30 14.49
CA MET A 260 18.03 -7.65 15.41
C MET A 260 17.12 -8.69 16.04
N THR A 261 16.83 -8.55 17.33
CA THR A 261 15.80 -9.36 17.99
C THR A 261 14.63 -8.47 18.35
N ILE A 262 13.43 -8.87 17.92
CA ILE A 262 12.18 -8.28 18.39
C ILE A 262 11.46 -9.21 19.37
N GLU A 263 10.76 -8.59 20.30
CA GLU A 263 9.98 -9.24 21.34
C GLU A 263 8.51 -8.89 21.15
N ILE A 264 7.68 -9.92 20.97
CA ILE A 264 6.24 -9.76 20.77
C ILE A 264 5.52 -10.41 21.96
N PRO A 265 4.67 -9.67 22.71
CA PRO A 265 3.90 -10.24 23.82
C PRO A 265 2.98 -11.37 23.36
N LYS A 266 2.97 -12.51 24.07
CA LYS A 266 2.09 -13.63 23.72
C LYS A 266 0.60 -13.29 23.84
N GLU A 267 0.23 -12.32 24.68
CA GLU A 267 -1.14 -11.85 24.84
C GLU A 267 -1.73 -11.24 23.55
N GLU A 268 -0.87 -10.61 22.75
CA GLU A 268 -1.25 -10.06 21.43
C GLU A 268 -0.92 -11.03 20.28
N SER A 269 -0.36 -12.19 20.62
CA SER A 269 0.04 -13.20 19.66
C SER A 269 -1.05 -14.27 19.48
N MET A 270 -1.24 -14.76 18.26
CA MET A 270 -1.98 -16.00 17.97
C MET A 270 -1.38 -17.22 18.68
N LYS A 271 -2.13 -18.32 18.67
CA LYS A 271 -1.62 -19.62 19.14
C LYS A 271 -0.56 -20.17 18.15
N PRO A 272 0.41 -20.97 18.63
CA PRO A 272 1.39 -21.63 17.77
C PRO A 272 0.73 -22.51 16.68
N PRO A 273 1.41 -22.76 15.54
CA PRO A 273 2.77 -22.33 15.22
C PRO A 273 2.87 -20.86 14.81
N TYR A 274 3.94 -20.19 15.23
CA TYR A 274 4.21 -18.79 14.89
C TYR A 274 4.95 -18.70 13.55
N ILE A 275 4.29 -18.20 12.51
CA ILE A 275 4.88 -18.03 11.18
C ILE A 275 5.10 -16.55 10.91
N PHE A 276 6.36 -16.16 10.68
CA PHE A 276 6.75 -14.78 10.40
C PHE A 276 7.29 -14.63 8.99
N ASN A 277 6.67 -13.73 8.21
CA ASN A 277 7.18 -13.27 6.93
C ASN A 277 7.80 -11.89 7.12
N VAL A 278 9.10 -11.75 6.83
CA VAL A 278 9.81 -10.48 6.98
C VAL A 278 9.89 -9.79 5.63
N ILE A 279 9.14 -8.70 5.49
CA ILE A 279 9.15 -7.86 4.28
C ILE A 279 10.42 -7.01 4.30
N GLY A 280 11.24 -7.18 3.27
CA GLY A 280 12.57 -6.54 3.17
C GLY A 280 13.75 -7.51 3.24
N LEU A 281 13.52 -8.82 3.41
CA LEU A 281 14.51 -9.88 3.11
C LEU A 281 14.36 -10.33 1.65
N GLU A 282 15.45 -10.77 1.00
CA GLU A 282 15.36 -11.32 -0.36
C GLU A 282 14.72 -12.72 -0.39
N SER A 283 14.67 -13.42 0.76
CA SER A 283 14.03 -14.73 0.92
C SER A 283 12.72 -14.62 1.72
N ASN A 284 11.58 -14.66 1.02
CA ASN A 284 10.24 -14.43 1.59
C ASN A 284 9.56 -15.66 2.23
N LEU A 285 10.25 -16.76 2.53
CA LEU A 285 9.62 -17.95 3.09
C LEU A 285 10.53 -18.68 4.08
N PHE A 286 10.24 -18.56 5.37
CA PHE A 286 10.79 -19.42 6.42
C PHE A 286 9.62 -20.15 7.12
N ARG A 287 9.56 -21.47 6.95
CA ARG A 287 8.60 -22.36 7.64
C ARG A 287 9.37 -23.23 8.62
N ILE A 288 8.75 -23.50 9.78
CA ILE A 288 9.04 -24.65 10.64
C ILE A 288 7.84 -25.59 10.54
#